data_AF-A0A1E1V9E4-F1
#
_entry.id   AF-A0A1E1V9E4-F1
#
_cell.length_a   1.000
_cell.length_b   1.000
_cell.length_c   1.000
_cell.angle_alpha   90.00
_cell.angle_beta   90.00
_cell.angle_gamma   90.00
#
_symmetry.space_group_name_H-M   'P 1'
#
loop_
_entity.id
_entity.type
_entity.pdbx_description
1 polymer ?
#
loop_
_entity_poly.entity_id
_entity_poly.type
_entity_poly.pdbx_seq_one_letter_code
_entity_poly.pdbx_strand_id
1 'polypeptide(L)'
;MTEDTEALGLNLIAVFEQAAEAARRAEDAYRREAAMRIEVLARERANAFRRLNLMRSATKAIAEAEDPDKATARARFIVASALGWDEIGPRQALVLDRLMPVFEAIQAEMGASEGPPGPGSQAALLAFEDWYQGETGTEFYALFERYMPETPRVDF
;
A
#
# COMPACT_ATOMS: atom_id res chain seq x y z
N MET A 1 62.58 -3.73 -28.15
CA MET A 1 61.37 -3.24 -28.85
C MET A 1 60.15 -4.12 -28.55
N THR A 2 60.32 -5.44 -28.42
CA THR A 2 59.25 -6.39 -28.03
C THR A 2 58.79 -6.22 -26.56
N GLU A 3 59.72 -6.05 -25.61
CA GLU A 3 59.38 -5.85 -24.18
C GLU A 3 58.55 -4.58 -23.91
N ASP A 4 58.83 -3.47 -24.60
CA ASP A 4 58.06 -2.21 -24.46
C ASP A 4 56.62 -2.35 -24.97
N THR A 5 56.41 -3.14 -26.02
CA THR A 5 55.07 -3.37 -26.59
C THR A 5 54.22 -4.25 -25.66
N GLU A 6 54.86 -5.23 -25.03
CA GLU A 6 54.22 -6.12 -24.05
C GLU A 6 53.84 -5.36 -22.76
N ALA A 7 54.72 -4.49 -22.26
CA ALA A 7 54.43 -3.62 -21.12
C ALA A 7 53.26 -2.65 -21.38
N LEU A 8 53.18 -2.07 -22.59
CA LEU A 8 52.06 -1.23 -23.00
C LEU A 8 50.74 -2.02 -23.10
N GLY A 9 50.79 -3.25 -23.63
CA GLY A 9 49.63 -4.14 -23.69
C GLY A 9 49.10 -4.53 -22.30
N LEU A 10 49.98 -4.85 -21.36
CA LEU A 10 49.61 -5.14 -19.97
C LEU A 10 48.99 -3.92 -19.27
N ASN A 11 49.50 -2.71 -19.53
CA ASN A 11 48.93 -1.47 -19.02
C ASN A 11 47.50 -1.24 -19.57
N LEU A 12 47.31 -1.41 -20.87
CA LEU A 12 46.00 -1.27 -21.50
C LEU A 12 44.96 -2.25 -20.94
N ILE A 13 45.36 -3.52 -20.74
CA ILE A 13 44.50 -4.54 -20.13
C ILE A 13 44.09 -4.11 -18.72
N ALA A 14 45.05 -3.67 -17.88
CA ALA A 14 44.75 -3.23 -16.52
C ALA A 14 43.79 -2.02 -16.49
N VAL A 15 43.93 -1.08 -17.43
CA VAL A 15 42.99 0.04 -17.59
C VAL A 15 41.59 -0.45 -17.94
N PHE A 16 41.46 -1.42 -18.86
CA PHE A 16 40.17 -1.97 -19.23
C PHE A 16 39.53 -2.83 -18.13
N GLU A 17 40.31 -3.59 -17.37
CA GLU A 17 39.83 -4.31 -16.19
C GLU A 17 39.28 -3.35 -15.14
N GLN A 18 40.01 -2.25 -14.88
CA GLN A 18 39.54 -1.22 -13.97
C GLN A 18 38.25 -0.55 -14.45
N ALA A 19 38.15 -0.25 -15.76
CA ALA A 19 36.95 0.32 -16.36
C ALA A 19 35.76 -0.65 -16.31
N ALA A 20 35.98 -1.93 -16.59
CA ALA A 20 34.95 -2.97 -16.54
C ALA A 20 34.40 -3.14 -15.12
N GLU A 21 35.28 -3.19 -14.12
CA GLU A 21 34.88 -3.30 -12.72
C GLU A 21 34.21 -2.02 -12.21
N ALA A 22 34.64 -0.83 -12.66
CA ALA A 22 33.95 0.42 -12.36
C ALA A 22 32.53 0.45 -12.95
N ALA A 23 32.37 0.00 -14.21
CA ALA A 23 31.07 -0.10 -14.86
C ALA A 23 30.14 -1.07 -14.12
N ARG A 24 30.65 -2.25 -13.73
CA ARG A 24 29.90 -3.22 -12.92
C ARG A 24 29.41 -2.62 -11.60
N ARG A 25 30.30 -1.95 -10.85
CA ARG A 25 29.92 -1.32 -9.57
C ARG A 25 28.86 -0.24 -9.75
N ALA A 26 28.95 0.56 -10.81
CA ALA A 26 27.96 1.60 -11.11
C ALA A 26 26.59 0.99 -11.43
N GLU A 27 26.56 -0.07 -12.25
CA GLU A 27 25.32 -0.80 -12.53
C GLU A 27 24.73 -1.42 -11.26
N ASP A 28 25.55 -2.10 -10.44
CA ASP A 28 25.08 -2.74 -9.21
C ASP A 28 24.54 -1.71 -8.20
N ALA A 29 25.17 -0.53 -8.12
CA ALA A 29 24.66 0.58 -7.31
C ALA A 29 23.29 1.06 -7.81
N TYR A 30 23.16 1.30 -9.11
CA TYR A 30 21.89 1.72 -9.70
C TYR A 30 20.79 0.67 -9.54
N ARG A 31 21.11 -0.61 -9.70
CA ARG A 31 20.15 -1.71 -9.49
C ARG A 31 19.63 -1.73 -8.05
N ARG A 32 20.49 -1.50 -7.05
CA ARG A 32 20.06 -1.39 -5.64
C ARG A 32 19.15 -0.20 -5.41
N GLU A 33 19.50 0.97 -5.94
CA GLU A 33 18.68 2.18 -5.85
C GLU A 33 17.31 2.00 -6.51
N ALA A 34 17.30 1.44 -7.72
CA ALA A 34 16.08 1.13 -8.45
C ALA A 34 15.21 0.13 -7.69
N ALA A 35 15.79 -0.93 -7.13
CA ALA A 35 15.06 -1.90 -6.32
C ALA A 35 14.39 -1.23 -5.11
N MET A 36 15.11 -0.39 -4.35
CA MET A 36 14.53 0.36 -3.23
C MET A 36 13.37 1.27 -3.68
N ARG A 37 13.50 1.96 -4.82
CA ARG A 37 12.44 2.84 -5.32
C ARG A 37 11.22 2.05 -5.80
N ILE A 38 11.44 0.90 -6.44
CA ILE A 38 10.38 0.00 -6.88
C ILE A 38 9.57 -0.49 -5.68
N GLU A 39 10.22 -0.90 -4.59
CA GLU A 39 9.53 -1.33 -3.36
C GLU A 39 8.64 -0.22 -2.77
N VAL A 40 9.14 1.02 -2.71
CA VAL A 40 8.35 2.16 -2.24
C VAL A 40 7.12 2.38 -3.12
N LEU A 41 7.29 2.42 -4.45
CA LEU A 41 6.19 2.60 -5.39
C LEU A 41 5.19 1.43 -5.36
N ALA A 42 5.68 0.20 -5.15
CA ALA A 42 4.85 -0.97 -5.03
C ALA A 42 3.96 -0.90 -3.79
N ARG A 43 4.50 -0.46 -2.65
CA ARG A 43 3.74 -0.22 -1.42
C ARG A 43 2.71 0.89 -1.58
N GLU A 44 3.11 2.04 -2.13
CA GLU A 44 2.20 3.16 -2.42
C GLU A 44 1.02 2.70 -3.29
N ARG A 45 1.32 1.98 -4.37
CA ARG A 45 0.31 1.41 -5.27
C ARG A 45 -0.61 0.43 -4.54
N ALA A 46 -0.06 -0.50 -3.76
CA ALA A 46 -0.85 -1.47 -3.01
C ALA A 46 -1.81 -0.78 -2.04
N ASN A 47 -1.34 0.21 -1.29
CA ASN A 47 -2.15 0.98 -0.35
C ASN A 47 -3.26 1.76 -1.08
N ALA A 48 -2.96 2.39 -2.22
CA ALA A 48 -3.97 3.07 -3.03
C ALA A 48 -5.10 2.15 -3.49
N PHE A 49 -4.77 0.93 -3.95
CA PHE A 49 -5.80 -0.04 -4.36
C PHE A 49 -6.57 -0.61 -3.17
N ARG A 50 -5.92 -0.87 -2.02
CA ARG A 50 -6.59 -1.32 -0.79
C ARG A 50 -7.59 -0.27 -0.30
N ARG A 51 -7.18 1.00 -0.26
CA ARG A 51 -8.06 2.15 0.04
C ARG A 51 -9.27 2.18 -0.87
N LEU A 52 -9.04 2.13 -2.18
CA LEU A 52 -10.10 2.16 -3.19
C LEU A 52 -11.09 1.00 -3.01
N ASN A 53 -10.58 -0.22 -2.83
CA ASN A 53 -11.41 -1.42 -2.70
C ASN A 53 -12.22 -1.42 -1.41
N LEU A 54 -11.61 -0.96 -0.30
CA LEU A 54 -12.30 -0.83 0.98
C LEU A 54 -13.47 0.16 0.88
N MET A 55 -13.21 1.35 0.34
CA MET A 55 -14.25 2.37 0.17
C MET A 55 -15.35 1.89 -0.78
N ARG A 56 -15.00 1.20 -1.89
CA ARG A 56 -16.00 0.57 -2.76
C ARG A 56 -16.92 -0.39 -2.02
N SER A 57 -16.35 -1.27 -1.20
CA SER A 57 -17.11 -2.25 -0.42
C SER A 57 -18.00 -1.58 0.62
N ALA A 58 -17.51 -0.58 1.34
CA ALA A 58 -18.29 0.18 2.31
C ALA A 58 -19.43 0.96 1.64
N THR A 59 -19.14 1.73 0.59
CA THR A 59 -20.13 2.47 -0.20
C THR A 59 -21.20 1.55 -0.77
N LYS A 60 -20.81 0.40 -1.33
CA LYS A 60 -21.77 -0.61 -1.83
C LYS A 60 -22.64 -1.15 -0.71
N ALA A 61 -22.05 -1.48 0.45
CA ALA A 61 -22.79 -2.00 1.59
C ALA A 61 -23.83 -1.00 2.12
N ILE A 62 -23.51 0.30 2.11
CA ILE A 62 -24.44 1.37 2.50
C ILE A 62 -25.57 1.50 1.47
N ALA A 63 -25.24 1.54 0.18
CA ALA A 63 -26.22 1.72 -0.89
C ALA A 63 -27.20 0.55 -1.02
N GLU A 64 -26.77 -0.69 -0.72
CA GLU A 64 -27.59 -1.90 -0.77
C GLU A 64 -28.33 -2.21 0.54
N ALA A 65 -28.24 -1.34 1.55
CA ALA A 65 -28.94 -1.57 2.81
C ALA A 65 -30.45 -1.36 2.64
N GLU A 66 -31.24 -2.40 2.93
CA GLU A 66 -32.71 -2.33 2.89
C GLU A 66 -33.28 -1.34 3.93
N ASP A 67 -32.59 -1.23 5.06
CA ASP A 67 -32.93 -0.36 6.18
C ASP A 67 -31.83 0.71 6.31
N PRO A 68 -32.12 1.99 5.97
CA PRO A 68 -31.16 3.07 6.07
C PRO A 68 -30.53 3.21 7.46
N ASP A 69 -31.30 2.94 8.53
CA ASP A 69 -30.80 3.06 9.90
C ASP A 69 -29.75 1.98 10.24
N LYS A 70 -29.65 0.92 9.42
CA LYS A 70 -28.67 -0.16 9.56
C LYS A 70 -27.55 -0.11 8.53
N ALA A 71 -27.53 0.86 7.63
CA ALA A 71 -26.58 0.90 6.51
C ALA A 71 -25.12 1.02 6.98
N THR A 72 -24.85 1.86 7.98
CA THR A 72 -23.50 2.04 8.55
C THR A 72 -23.05 0.81 9.35
N ALA A 73 -23.97 0.16 10.07
CA ALA A 73 -23.69 -1.10 10.75
C ALA A 73 -23.36 -2.24 9.77
N ARG A 74 -24.07 -2.29 8.62
CA ARG A 74 -23.76 -3.22 7.53
C ARG A 74 -22.38 -2.95 6.93
N ALA A 75 -22.03 -1.69 6.68
CA ALA A 75 -20.71 -1.30 6.21
C ALA A 75 -19.61 -1.71 7.19
N ARG A 76 -19.81 -1.46 8.50
CA ARG A 76 -18.91 -1.91 9.57
C ARG A 76 -18.65 -3.40 9.53
N PHE A 77 -19.71 -4.22 9.38
CA PHE A 77 -19.58 -5.67 9.27
C PHE A 77 -18.79 -6.10 8.04
N ILE A 78 -19.09 -5.51 6.86
CA ILE A 78 -18.38 -5.82 5.62
C ILE A 78 -16.89 -5.46 5.72
N VAL A 79 -16.57 -4.32 6.34
CA VAL A 79 -15.17 -3.92 6.56
C VAL A 79 -14.45 -4.85 7.52
N ALA A 80 -15.08 -5.24 8.64
CA ALA A 80 -14.50 -6.22 9.56
C ALA A 80 -14.19 -7.56 8.87
N SER A 81 -15.13 -8.04 8.04
CA SER A 81 -14.94 -9.25 7.24
C SER A 81 -13.81 -9.10 6.20
N ALA A 82 -13.72 -7.95 5.52
CA ALA A 82 -12.65 -7.66 4.57
C ALA A 82 -11.25 -7.62 5.23
N LEU A 83 -11.18 -7.29 6.52
CA LEU A 83 -9.97 -7.33 7.33
C LEU A 83 -9.67 -8.73 7.91
N GLY A 84 -10.52 -9.72 7.65
CA GLY A 84 -10.41 -11.06 8.20
C GLY A 84 -10.60 -11.11 9.71
N TRP A 85 -11.45 -10.25 10.26
CA TRP A 85 -11.75 -10.21 11.69
C TRP A 85 -13.02 -11.01 11.99
N ASP A 86 -12.83 -12.31 12.23
CA ASP A 86 -13.91 -13.23 12.60
C ASP A 86 -14.38 -13.00 14.06
N GLU A 87 -13.44 -12.62 14.94
CA GLU A 87 -13.70 -12.22 16.32
C GLU A 87 -13.22 -10.78 16.56
N ILE A 88 -14.10 -9.95 17.14
CA ILE A 88 -13.84 -8.53 17.40
C ILE A 88 -13.40 -8.34 18.85
N GLY A 89 -12.09 -8.24 19.05
CA GLY A 89 -11.51 -7.82 20.32
C GLY A 89 -11.56 -6.30 20.53
N PRO A 90 -11.12 -5.80 21.71
CA PRO A 90 -11.18 -4.37 22.04
C PRO A 90 -10.46 -3.47 21.04
N ARG A 91 -9.34 -3.93 20.48
CA ARG A 91 -8.58 -3.16 19.49
C ARG A 91 -9.31 -3.07 18.15
N GLN A 92 -9.83 -4.20 17.65
CA GLN A 92 -10.62 -4.22 16.42
C GLN A 92 -11.88 -3.35 16.57
N ALA A 93 -12.56 -3.44 17.71
CA ALA A 93 -13.74 -2.62 18.02
C ALA A 93 -13.40 -1.12 17.93
N LEU A 94 -12.32 -0.68 18.59
CA LEU A 94 -11.86 0.71 18.53
C LEU A 94 -11.59 1.19 17.10
N VAL A 95 -10.92 0.38 16.28
CA VAL A 95 -10.65 0.73 14.88
C VAL A 95 -11.94 0.87 14.08
N LEU A 96 -12.88 -0.07 14.25
CA LEU A 96 -14.18 0.01 13.60
C LEU A 96 -15.01 1.20 14.09
N ASP A 97 -14.93 1.55 15.37
CA ASP A 97 -15.61 2.74 15.94
C ASP A 97 -15.06 4.02 15.33
N ARG A 98 -13.73 4.09 15.13
CA ARG A 98 -13.07 5.23 14.48
C ARG A 98 -13.37 5.32 12.99
N LEU A 99 -13.79 4.23 12.35
CA LEU A 99 -14.26 4.22 10.96
C LEU A 99 -15.73 4.65 10.81
N MET A 100 -16.54 4.61 11.88
CA MET A 100 -17.97 4.95 11.80
C MET A 100 -18.24 6.34 11.19
N PRO A 101 -17.51 7.41 11.55
CA PRO A 101 -17.71 8.72 10.94
C PRO A 101 -17.51 8.74 9.43
N VAL A 102 -16.67 7.86 8.89
CA VAL A 102 -16.48 7.71 7.44
C VAL A 102 -17.75 7.17 6.80
N PHE A 103 -18.35 6.13 7.39
CA PHE A 103 -19.57 5.51 6.87
C PHE A 103 -20.78 6.45 7.00
N GLU A 104 -20.89 7.18 8.10
CA GLU A 104 -21.91 8.20 8.31
C GLU A 104 -21.81 9.31 7.26
N ALA A 105 -20.59 9.79 6.98
CA ALA A 105 -20.36 10.79 5.95
C ALA A 105 -20.71 10.28 4.54
N ILE A 106 -20.34 9.04 4.21
CA ILE A 106 -20.73 8.40 2.93
C ILE A 106 -22.25 8.33 2.81
N GLN A 107 -22.94 7.89 3.86
CA GLN A 107 -24.40 7.79 3.87
C GLN A 107 -25.07 9.16 3.71
N ALA A 108 -24.59 10.17 4.43
CA ALA A 108 -25.11 11.54 4.33
C ALA A 108 -24.94 12.10 2.91
N GLU A 109 -23.79 11.86 2.28
CA GLU A 109 -23.50 12.29 0.91
C GLU A 109 -24.37 11.57 -0.13
N MET A 110 -24.73 10.29 0.08
CA MET A 110 -25.67 9.59 -0.79
C MET A 110 -27.10 10.16 -0.72
N GLY A 111 -27.50 10.66 0.45
CA GLY A 111 -28.81 11.29 0.66
C GLY A 111 -28.88 12.75 0.20
N ALA A 112 -27.73 13.41 0.01
CA ALA A 112 -27.65 14.79 -0.43
C ALA A 112 -27.83 14.87 -1.97
N SER A 113 -28.87 15.57 -2.42
CA SER A 113 -29.13 15.76 -3.85
C SER A 113 -28.31 16.91 -4.47
N GLU A 114 -27.65 17.75 -3.66
CA GLU A 114 -26.88 18.91 -4.11
C GLU A 114 -25.59 19.08 -3.32
N GLY A 115 -24.47 19.24 -4.04
CA GLY A 115 -23.12 19.42 -3.49
C GLY A 115 -22.06 18.64 -4.27
N PRO A 116 -20.77 19.01 -4.19
CA PRO A 116 -19.71 18.18 -4.72
C PRO A 116 -19.70 16.83 -3.98
N PRO A 117 -19.60 15.68 -4.67
CA PRO A 117 -19.56 14.39 -4.02
C PRO A 117 -18.25 14.20 -3.25
N GLY A 118 -18.32 13.61 -2.06
CA GLY A 118 -17.15 13.11 -1.33
C GLY A 118 -16.37 14.02 -0.36
N PRO A 119 -16.64 15.33 -0.15
CA PRO A 119 -15.76 16.15 0.69
C PRO A 119 -15.80 15.76 2.17
N GLY A 120 -16.95 15.36 2.69
CA GLY A 120 -17.13 14.94 4.08
C GLY A 120 -16.56 13.56 4.33
N SER A 121 -16.85 12.60 3.44
CA SER A 121 -16.32 11.23 3.54
C SER A 121 -14.81 11.20 3.35
N GLN A 122 -14.25 12.02 2.45
CA GLN A 122 -12.80 12.17 2.28
C GLN A 122 -12.13 12.75 3.53
N ALA A 123 -12.69 13.81 4.12
CA ALA A 123 -12.14 14.42 5.34
C ALA A 123 -12.19 13.43 6.52
N ALA A 124 -13.29 12.72 6.70
CA ALA A 124 -13.43 11.70 7.73
C ALA A 124 -12.43 10.55 7.55
N LEU A 125 -12.21 10.11 6.30
CA LEU A 125 -11.25 9.05 5.99
C LEU A 125 -9.81 9.49 6.30
N LEU A 126 -9.43 10.71 5.93
CA LEU A 126 -8.09 11.25 6.25
C LEU A 126 -7.88 11.35 7.76
N ALA A 127 -8.87 11.85 8.50
CA ALA A 127 -8.79 11.93 9.96
C ALA A 127 -8.65 10.55 10.63
N PHE A 128 -9.31 9.52 10.08
CA PHE A 128 -9.14 8.14 10.51
C PHE A 128 -7.73 7.62 10.20
N GLU A 129 -7.24 7.83 8.98
CA GLU A 129 -5.90 7.40 8.54
C GLU A 129 -4.80 8.01 9.40
N ASP A 130 -4.89 9.32 9.67
CA ASP A 130 -3.95 10.05 10.53
C ASP A 130 -3.98 9.54 11.98
N TRP A 131 -5.18 9.31 12.52
CA TRP A 131 -5.32 8.73 13.86
C TRP A 131 -4.69 7.34 13.93
N TYR A 132 -4.98 6.46 12.97
CA TYR A 132 -4.46 5.10 12.98
C TYR A 132 -2.93 5.10 12.92
N GLN A 133 -2.36 5.91 12.02
CA GLN A 133 -0.91 6.04 11.90
C GLN A 133 -0.28 6.62 13.17
N GLY A 134 -0.89 7.64 13.78
CA GLY A 134 -0.41 8.20 15.05
C GLY A 134 -0.44 7.20 16.21
N GLU A 135 -1.41 6.29 16.20
CA GLU A 135 -1.63 5.31 17.26
C GLU A 135 -0.78 4.03 17.07
N THR A 136 -0.53 3.57 15.84
CA THR A 136 0.20 2.31 15.58
C THR A 136 1.59 2.49 14.99
N GLY A 137 1.91 3.67 14.47
CA GLY A 137 3.12 3.91 13.69
C GLY A 137 3.10 3.26 12.29
N THR A 138 1.97 2.71 11.85
CA THR A 138 1.83 2.02 10.56
C THR A 138 0.61 2.52 9.79
N GLU A 139 0.65 2.39 8.46
CA GLU A 139 -0.51 2.65 7.63
C GLU A 139 -1.60 1.61 7.90
N PHE A 140 -2.87 2.04 7.99
CA PHE A 140 -4.01 1.13 8.20
C PHE A 140 -4.06 0.00 7.17
N TYR A 141 -3.70 0.30 5.92
CA TYR A 141 -3.73 -0.65 4.81
C TYR A 141 -2.73 -1.80 4.92
N ALA A 142 -1.74 -1.71 5.83
CA ALA A 142 -0.86 -2.83 6.15
C ALA A 142 -1.63 -4.01 6.80
N LEU A 143 -2.81 -3.78 7.38
CA LEU A 143 -3.64 -4.87 7.92
C LEU A 143 -4.10 -5.87 6.86
N PHE A 144 -4.18 -5.46 5.59
CA PHE A 144 -4.53 -6.35 4.48
C PHE A 144 -3.37 -7.25 4.04
N GLU A 145 -2.18 -7.09 4.62
CA GLU A 145 -0.98 -7.87 4.28
C GLU A 145 -0.91 -9.23 4.97
N ARG A 146 -2.00 -9.73 5.57
CA ARG A 146 -2.03 -11.10 6.10
C ARG A 146 -1.47 -12.06 5.05
N TYR A 147 -0.31 -12.60 5.41
CA TYR A 147 0.67 -13.35 4.62
C TYR A 147 0.01 -14.34 3.64
N MET A 148 0.12 -14.09 2.34
CA MET A 148 0.19 -15.20 1.38
C MET A 148 1.60 -15.79 1.55
N PRO A 149 1.77 -17.05 1.95
CA PRO A 149 3.06 -17.69 1.77
C PRO A 149 3.39 -17.59 0.28
N GLU A 150 4.54 -17.03 -0.07
CA GLU A 150 5.06 -17.17 -1.42
C GLU A 150 5.08 -18.68 -1.71
N THR A 151 4.26 -19.12 -2.66
CA THR A 151 4.42 -20.48 -3.19
C THR A 151 5.86 -20.57 -3.67
N PRO A 152 6.67 -21.51 -3.13
CA PRO A 152 8.05 -21.67 -3.56
C PRO A 152 8.04 -21.78 -5.07
N ARG A 153 8.79 -20.92 -5.76
CA ARG A 153 9.08 -21.16 -7.18
C ARG A 153 9.84 -22.48 -7.23
N VAL A 154 9.15 -23.52 -7.70
CA VAL A 154 9.79 -24.79 -8.05
C VAL A 154 10.68 -24.47 -9.25
N ASP A 155 11.98 -24.44 -9.03
CA ASP A 155 12.94 -24.58 -10.11
C ASP A 155 12.74 -26.00 -10.67
N PHE A 156 12.19 -26.10 -11.89
CA PHE A 156 12.19 -27.33 -12.69
C PHE A 156 13.44 -27.36 -13.55
#